data_AF-A0A7S2TH72-F1
#
_entry.id   AF-A0A7S2TH72-F1
#
_cell.length_a   1.000
_cell.length_b   1.000
_cell.length_c   1.000
_cell.angle_alpha   90.00
_cell.angle_beta   90.00
_cell.angle_gamma   90.00
#
_symmetry.space_group_name_H-M   'P 1'
#
loop_
_entity.id
_entity.type
_entity.pdbx_description
1 polymer ?
#
loop_
_entity_poly.entity_id
_entity_poly.type
_entity_poly.pdbx_seq_one_letter_code
_entity_poly.pdbx_strand_id
1 'polypeptide(L)'
;RHRFFFYFIGSQSQPWLDNAAVVTNVYNFPQNRGLAVGLSKAFNGLGASVFGLMYTGAFAPSAVGYLLFLTIIPTCIALAPALPEALHPLPLPPQPCQRRPGRIETAGCHVAY
;
A
#
# COMPACT_ATOMS: atom_id res chain seq x y z
N ARG A 1 31.70 0.03 -1.07
CA ARG A 1 30.92 0.79 -0.06
C ARG A 1 29.60 1.37 -0.61
N HIS A 2 29.48 1.72 -1.90
CA HIS A 2 28.23 2.27 -2.49
C HIS A 2 27.07 1.27 -2.70
N ARG A 3 27.36 -0.04 -2.88
CA ARG A 3 26.33 -1.05 -3.19
C ARG A 3 25.29 -1.24 -2.06
N PHE A 4 25.69 -0.95 -0.81
CA PHE A 4 24.82 -1.10 0.35
C PHE A 4 23.68 -0.07 0.37
N PHE A 5 23.94 1.14 -0.11
CA PHE A 5 22.94 2.22 -0.16
C PHE A 5 21.78 1.88 -1.10
N PHE A 6 22.07 1.37 -2.30
CA PHE A 6 21.04 0.96 -3.26
C PHE A 6 20.20 -0.21 -2.73
N TYR A 7 20.85 -1.20 -2.10
CA TYR A 7 20.14 -2.31 -1.48
C TYR A 7 19.21 -1.84 -0.34
N PHE A 8 19.71 -0.93 0.50
CA PHE A 8 18.94 -0.35 1.60
C PHE A 8 17.71 0.41 1.10
N ILE A 9 17.84 1.28 0.11
CA ILE A 9 16.68 2.01 -0.45
C ILE A 9 15.64 1.05 -1.02
N GLY A 10 16.09 0.03 -1.76
CA GLY A 10 15.20 -0.98 -2.33
C GLY A 10 14.44 -1.75 -1.25
N SER A 11 15.15 -2.32 -0.27
CA SER A 11 14.56 -3.18 0.76
C SER A 11 13.69 -2.41 1.75
N GLN A 12 14.04 -1.16 2.05
CA GLN A 12 13.27 -0.38 3.01
C GLN A 12 11.94 0.07 2.44
N SER A 13 11.79 0.35 1.14
CA SER A 13 10.54 0.93 0.60
C SER A 13 9.27 0.10 0.81
N GLN A 14 9.36 -1.23 0.66
CA GLN A 14 8.23 -2.15 0.78
C GLN A 14 7.52 -2.10 2.16
N PRO A 15 8.23 -2.25 3.30
CA PRO A 15 7.57 -2.20 4.61
C PRO A 15 6.94 -0.85 4.96
N TRP A 16 7.37 0.27 4.34
CA TRP A 16 6.69 1.56 4.53
C TRP A 16 5.28 1.54 3.95
N LEU A 17 5.10 1.00 2.74
CA LEU A 17 3.80 0.91 2.08
C LEU A 17 2.88 -0.08 2.81
N ASP A 18 3.41 -1.23 3.24
CA ASP A 18 2.65 -2.20 4.04
C ASP A 18 2.12 -1.57 5.34
N ASN A 19 2.96 -0.80 6.04
CA ASN A 19 2.53 -0.13 7.26
C ASN A 19 1.53 1.00 6.98
N ALA A 20 1.72 1.78 5.90
CA ALA A 20 0.78 2.83 5.49
C ALA A 20 -0.63 2.26 5.22
N ALA A 21 -0.72 1.10 4.57
CA ALA A 21 -1.98 0.39 4.36
C ALA A 21 -2.61 -0.05 5.69
N VAL A 22 -1.81 -0.61 6.61
CA VAL A 22 -2.28 -1.07 7.93
C VAL A 22 -2.79 0.08 8.78
N VAL A 23 -2.05 1.18 8.91
CA VAL A 23 -2.50 2.33 9.72
C VAL A 23 -3.81 2.88 9.17
N THR A 24 -3.93 3.01 7.85
CA THR A 24 -5.15 3.47 7.18
C THR A 24 -6.33 2.54 7.49
N ASN A 25 -6.11 1.22 7.42
CA ASN A 25 -7.15 0.23 7.67
C ASN A 25 -7.60 0.23 9.14
N VAL A 26 -6.68 0.44 10.08
CA VAL A 26 -6.95 0.56 11.52
C VAL A 26 -7.74 1.82 11.86
N TYR A 27 -7.46 2.94 11.19
CA TYR A 27 -8.24 4.18 11.35
C TYR A 27 -9.65 4.06 10.74
N ASN A 28 -9.78 3.37 9.61
CA ASN A 28 -11.06 3.20 8.93
C ASN A 28 -12.01 2.22 9.65
N PHE A 29 -11.47 1.13 10.20
CA PHE A 29 -12.25 0.06 10.88
C PHE A 29 -11.82 -0.15 12.33
N PRO A 30 -12.15 0.78 13.24
CA PRO A 30 -11.60 0.77 14.59
C PRO A 30 -12.25 -0.28 15.52
N GLN A 31 -13.28 -1.01 15.07
CA GLN A 31 -13.94 -2.09 15.81
C GLN A 31 -13.41 -3.48 15.38
N ASN A 32 -12.95 -3.63 14.13
CA ASN A 32 -12.46 -4.90 13.56
C ASN A 32 -11.00 -4.78 13.09
N ARG A 33 -10.15 -4.11 13.88
CA ARG A 33 -8.76 -3.80 13.54
C ARG A 33 -7.93 -5.05 13.22
N GLY A 34 -8.12 -6.12 14.01
CA GLY A 34 -7.39 -7.38 13.82
C GLY A 34 -7.72 -8.10 12.51
N LEU A 35 -8.99 -8.14 12.13
CA LEU A 35 -9.44 -8.71 10.85
C LEU A 35 -8.96 -7.88 9.66
N ALA A 36 -9.04 -6.55 9.77
CA ALA A 36 -8.60 -5.63 8.73
C ALA A 36 -7.10 -5.80 8.40
N VAL A 37 -6.26 -5.83 9.45
CA VAL A 37 -4.81 -6.05 9.30
C VAL A 37 -4.47 -7.47 8.86
N GLY A 38 -5.19 -8.47 9.40
CA GLY A 38 -5.02 -9.87 9.01
C GLY A 38 -5.32 -10.11 7.53
N LEU A 39 -6.42 -9.53 7.02
CA LEU A 39 -6.80 -9.63 5.61
C LEU A 39 -5.80 -8.91 4.70
N SER A 40 -5.35 -7.70 5.07
CA SER A 40 -4.32 -6.98 4.32
C SER A 40 -3.03 -7.81 4.18
N LYS A 41 -2.60 -8.46 5.26
CA LYS A 41 -1.41 -9.32 5.23
C LYS A 41 -1.63 -10.62 4.44
N ALA A 42 -2.81 -11.23 4.58
CA ALA A 42 -3.18 -12.42 3.82
C ALA A 42 -3.22 -12.15 2.31
N PHE A 43 -3.72 -10.99 1.89
CA PHE A 43 -3.73 -10.57 0.50
C PHE A 43 -2.32 -10.47 -0.09
N ASN A 44 -1.35 -9.93 0.65
CA ASN A 44 0.05 -9.86 0.19
C ASN A 44 0.63 -11.27 -0.06
N GLY A 45 0.38 -12.23 0.85
CA GLY A 45 0.81 -13.62 0.68
C GLY A 45 0.12 -14.35 -0.48
N LEU A 46 -1.16 -14.08 -0.69
CA LEU A 46 -1.91 -14.58 -1.84
C LEU A 46 -1.33 -14.03 -3.15
N GLY A 47 -1.02 -12.73 -3.21
CA GLY A 47 -0.36 -12.10 -4.37
C GLY A 47 0.96 -12.79 -4.74
N ALA A 48 1.82 -13.04 -3.75
CA ALA A 48 3.07 -13.78 -3.97
C ALA A 48 2.83 -15.19 -4.54
N SER A 49 1.79 -15.88 -4.07
CA SER A 49 1.41 -17.21 -4.57
C SER A 49 0.92 -17.16 -6.02
N VAL A 50 0.10 -16.17 -6.36
CA VAL A 50 -0.37 -15.96 -7.74
C VAL A 50 0.80 -15.66 -8.69
N PHE A 51 1.76 -14.84 -8.26
CA PHE A 51 2.97 -14.58 -9.04
C PHE A 51 3.82 -15.83 -9.25
N GLY A 52 3.92 -16.72 -8.26
CA GLY A 52 4.57 -18.02 -8.41
C GLY A 52 3.87 -18.92 -9.42
N LEU A 53 2.53 -18.99 -9.35
CA LEU A 53 1.72 -19.74 -10.32
C LEU A 53 1.87 -19.19 -11.74
N MET A 54 1.94 -17.87 -11.88
CA MET A 54 2.12 -17.21 -13.17
C MET A 54 3.48 -17.55 -13.81
N TYR A 55 4.54 -17.65 -13.00
CA TYR A 55 5.84 -18.11 -13.49
C TYR A 55 5.75 -19.54 -14.04
N THR A 56 5.19 -20.47 -13.26
CA THR A 56 5.09 -21.88 -13.67
C THR A 56 4.10 -22.12 -14.82
N GLY A 57 3.04 -21.31 -14.91
CA GLY A 57 1.94 -21.53 -15.86
C GLY A 57 2.09 -20.81 -17.20
N ALA A 58 2.76 -19.66 -17.24
CA ALA A 58 2.84 -18.82 -18.45
C ALA A 58 4.27 -18.55 -18.96
N PHE A 59 5.28 -18.61 -18.08
CA PHE A 59 6.64 -18.15 -18.41
C PHE A 59 7.73 -19.22 -18.20
N ALA A 60 7.38 -20.46 -17.87
CA ALA A 60 8.35 -21.55 -17.80
C ALA A 60 8.80 -21.95 -19.23
N PRO A 61 10.11 -22.07 -19.54
CA PRO A 61 11.30 -21.96 -18.68
C PRO A 61 12.02 -20.59 -18.69
N SER A 62 11.51 -19.57 -19.38
CA SER A 62 12.19 -18.29 -19.61
C SER A 62 12.05 -17.30 -18.42
N ALA A 63 12.94 -17.41 -17.44
CA ALA A 63 13.00 -16.51 -16.28
C ALA A 63 13.17 -15.02 -16.65
N VAL A 64 13.85 -14.72 -17.75
CA VAL A 64 14.08 -13.34 -18.22
C VAL A 64 12.76 -12.64 -18.59
N GLY A 65 11.84 -13.34 -19.27
CA GLY A 65 10.55 -12.78 -19.66
C GLY A 65 9.66 -12.44 -18.46
N TYR A 66 9.68 -13.31 -17.45
CA TYR A 66 8.96 -13.10 -16.20
C TYR A 66 9.49 -11.90 -15.40
N LEU A 67 10.82 -11.72 -15.34
CA LEU A 67 11.42 -10.57 -14.65
C LEU A 67 11.13 -9.25 -15.38
N LEU A 68 11.14 -9.24 -16.72
CA LEU A 68 10.74 -8.07 -17.49
C LEU A 68 9.28 -7.70 -17.25
N PHE A 69 8.38 -8.70 -17.22
CA PHE A 69 6.98 -8.47 -16.88
C PHE A 69 6.78 -7.89 -15.48
N LEU A 70 7.44 -8.47 -14.46
CA LEU A 70 7.36 -8.00 -13.08
C LEU A 70 7.96 -6.62 -12.85
N THR A 71 8.84 -6.13 -13.72
CA THR A 71 9.42 -4.79 -13.60
C THR A 71 8.61 -3.75 -14.37
N ILE A 72 8.17 -4.08 -15.59
CA ILE A 72 7.40 -3.16 -16.43
C ILE A 72 6.05 -2.82 -15.79
N ILE A 73 5.32 -3.82 -15.26
CA ILE A 73 4.00 -3.59 -14.67
C ILE A 73 4.01 -2.57 -13.52
N PRO A 74 4.78 -2.75 -12.43
CA PRO A 74 4.79 -1.80 -11.33
C PRO A 74 5.35 -0.43 -11.76
N THR A 75 6.28 -0.37 -12.72
CA THR A 75 6.74 0.91 -13.27
C THR A 75 5.61 1.63 -14.01
N CYS A 76 4.81 0.93 -14.82
CA CYS A 76 3.65 1.52 -15.48
C CYS A 76 2.59 1.98 -14.47
N ILE A 77 2.30 1.18 -13.43
CA ILE A 77 1.33 1.52 -12.38
C ILE A 77 1.80 2.73 -11.56
N ALA A 78 3.10 2.85 -11.26
CA ALA A 78 3.66 4.00 -10.56
C ALA A 78 3.70 5.27 -11.43
N LEU A 79 3.94 5.12 -12.74
CA LEU A 79 4.01 6.24 -13.68
C LEU A 79 2.62 6.75 -14.11
N ALA A 80 1.63 5.87 -14.21
CA ALA A 80 0.26 6.20 -14.63
C ALA A 80 -0.41 7.32 -13.83
N PRO A 81 -0.36 7.36 -12.48
CA PRO A 81 -0.90 8.47 -11.69
C PRO A 81 0.04 9.68 -11.64
N ALA A 82 1.34 9.49 -11.84
CA ALA A 82 2.31 10.59 -11.85
C ALA A 82 2.15 11.52 -13.08
N LEU A 83 1.56 11.02 -14.17
CA LEU A 83 1.31 11.79 -15.39
C LEU A 83 0.14 12.81 -15.26
N PRO A 84 -1.02 12.48 -14.66
CA PRO A 84 -2.10 13.44 -14.42
C PRO A 84 -1.95 14.31 -13.16
N GLU A 85 -1.14 13.92 -12.16
CA GLU A 85 -0.86 14.69 -10.93
C GLU A 85 -0.13 16.05 -11.18
N ALA A 86 0.23 16.36 -12.42
CA ALA A 86 0.72 17.69 -12.81
C ALA A 86 -0.40 18.69 -13.17
N LEU A 87 -1.65 18.25 -13.39
CA LEU A 87 -2.75 19.11 -13.87
C LEU A 87 -4.01 19.11 -12.98
N HIS A 88 -4.05 18.33 -11.90
CA HIS A 88 -5.21 18.39 -11.00
C HIS A 88 -4.81 18.24 -9.53
N PRO A 89 -4.38 19.32 -8.86
CA PRO A 89 -4.75 19.45 -7.46
C PRO A 89 -6.28 19.51 -7.45
N LEU A 90 -6.96 18.42 -7.12
CA LEU A 90 -8.33 18.53 -6.62
C LEU A 90 -8.19 18.94 -5.15
N PRO A 91 -8.36 20.23 -4.79
CA PRO A 91 -8.67 20.56 -3.42
C PRO A 91 -10.02 19.89 -3.13
N LEU A 92 -9.98 18.72 -2.51
CA LEU A 92 -11.17 18.22 -1.84
C LEU A 92 -11.59 19.33 -0.86
N PRO A 93 -12.84 19.82 -0.91
CA PRO A 93 -13.32 20.71 0.13
C PRO A 93 -13.08 20.00 1.47
N PRO A 94 -12.69 20.73 2.53
CA PRO A 94 -12.54 20.13 3.85
C PRO A 94 -13.82 19.37 4.15
N GLN A 95 -13.72 18.04 4.26
CA GLN A 95 -14.85 17.24 4.73
C GLN A 95 -15.21 17.82 6.10
N PRO A 96 -16.43 18.35 6.29
CA PRO A 96 -16.86 18.74 7.62
C PRO A 96 -16.61 17.56 8.54
N CYS A 97 -16.12 17.81 9.76
CA CYS A 97 -16.00 16.78 10.77
C CYS A 97 -17.35 16.08 10.94
N GLN A 98 -17.55 14.99 10.21
CA GLN A 98 -18.64 14.07 10.45
C GLN A 98 -18.24 13.36 11.74
N ARG A 99 -18.61 13.96 12.88
CA ARG A 99 -18.79 13.22 14.12
C ARG A 99 -19.64 12.01 13.75
N ARG A 100 -19.07 10.81 13.71
CA ARG A 100 -19.89 9.61 13.67
C ARG A 100 -20.78 9.64 14.92
N PRO A 101 -22.10 9.75 14.80
CA PRO A 101 -22.97 9.61 15.95
C PRO A 101 -22.99 8.11 16.28
N GLY A 102 -22.39 7.74 17.41
CA GLY A 102 -22.42 6.35 17.88
C GLY A 102 -21.15 5.81 18.55
N ARG A 103 -20.06 6.58 18.65
CA ARG A 103 -18.93 6.21 19.52
C ARG A 103 -18.91 7.11 20.75
N ILE A 104 -19.64 6.66 21.76
CA ILE A 104 -19.56 7.09 23.16
C ILE A 104 -18.10 7.17 23.61
N GLU A 105 -17.84 8.23 24.37
CA GLU A 105 -16.55 8.71 24.88
C GLU A 105 -15.55 7.65 25.36
N THR A 106 -14.26 7.91 25.13
CA THR A 106 -13.35 8.24 26.23
C THR A 106 -12.02 8.78 25.69
N ALA A 107 -11.65 9.95 26.24
CA ALA A 107 -10.33 10.59 26.21
C ALA A 107 -9.84 11.21 24.89
N GLY A 108 -9.71 12.55 24.92
CA GLY A 108 -8.66 13.20 24.14
C GLY A 108 -9.02 14.48 23.39
N CYS A 109 -10.16 15.13 23.67
CA CYS A 109 -10.26 16.56 23.39
C CYS A 109 -9.47 17.28 24.50
N HIS A 110 -8.15 17.38 24.33
CA HIS A 110 -7.33 18.27 25.12
C HIS A 110 -6.18 18.81 24.25
N VAL A 111 -6.33 20.10 23.91
CA VAL A 111 -5.27 21.10 23.74
C VAL A 111 -4.49 20.96 22.41
N ALA A 112 -4.65 21.78 21.37
CA ALA A 112 -4.90 23.22 21.27
C ALA A 112 -3.91 24.09 22.08
N TYR A 113 -2.62 23.90 21.81
CA TYR A 113 -1.65 24.99 21.61
C TYR A 113 -0.58 24.54 20.61
#